data_AF-A0A3D2R6X4-F1
#
_entry.id   AF-A0A3D2R6X4-F1
#
_cell.length_a   1.000
_cell.length_b   1.000
_cell.length_c   1.000
_cell.angle_alpha   90.00
_cell.angle_beta   90.00
_cell.angle_gamma   90.00
#
_symmetry.space_group_name_H-M   'P 1'
#
loop_
_entity.id
_entity.type
_entity.pdbx_description
1 polymer ?
#
loop_
_entity_poly.entity_id
_entity_poly.type
_entity_poly.pdbx_seq_one_letter_code
_entity_poly.pdbx_strand_id
1 'polypeptide(L)'
;DNFILDHPGSIYREEAYFGRLESAYELAQNSVSYLVKERLEMAKKYFDSFMKYYSSSAQRGAAEEILLQINTQLQEQTLSTN
;
A
#
# COMPACT_ATOMS: atom_id res chain seq x y z
N ASP A 1 -10.12 13.06 6.83
CA ASP A 1 -9.84 13.88 5.64
C ASP A 1 -9.16 13.07 4.57
N ASN A 2 -9.68 13.11 3.34
CA ASN A 2 -9.18 12.30 2.24
C ASN A 2 -8.67 13.25 1.16
N PHE A 3 -7.48 13.83 1.40
CA PHE A 3 -6.82 14.81 0.53
C PHE A 3 -6.87 14.42 -0.97
N ILE A 4 -6.76 13.13 -1.26
CA ILE A 4 -6.87 12.56 -2.61
C ILE A 4 -8.22 12.83 -3.29
N LEU A 5 -9.31 12.78 -2.53
CA LEU A 5 -10.68 13.05 -3.00
C LEU A 5 -10.97 14.55 -3.02
N ASP A 6 -10.47 15.28 -2.02
CA ASP A 6 -10.75 16.70 -1.83
C ASP A 6 -9.96 17.58 -2.81
N HIS A 7 -8.82 17.09 -3.31
CA HIS A 7 -7.91 17.82 -4.20
C HIS A 7 -7.45 17.01 -5.44
N PRO A 8 -8.36 16.64 -6.36
CA PRO A 8 -8.05 15.75 -7.48
C PRO A 8 -7.06 16.33 -8.51
N GLY A 9 -6.88 17.66 -8.56
CA GLY A 9 -5.95 18.34 -9.46
C GLY A 9 -4.64 18.77 -8.80
N SER A 10 -4.41 18.40 -7.54
CA SER A 10 -3.19 18.78 -6.82
C SER A 10 -1.96 18.11 -7.43
N ILE A 11 -0.85 18.86 -7.52
CA ILE A 11 0.46 18.32 -7.90
C ILE A 11 0.95 17.28 -6.88
N TYR A 12 0.48 17.36 -5.63
CA TYR A 12 0.81 16.42 -4.55
C TYR A 12 -0.05 15.17 -4.58
N ARG A 13 -0.98 15.04 -5.54
CA ARG A 13 -1.92 13.91 -5.54
C ARG A 13 -1.19 12.58 -5.74
N GLU A 14 -0.24 12.52 -6.67
CA GLU A 14 0.58 11.32 -6.89
C GLU A 14 1.29 10.90 -5.59
N GLU A 15 2.00 11.84 -4.98
CA GLU A 15 2.70 11.65 -3.71
C GLU A 15 1.74 11.23 -2.59
N ALA A 16 0.52 11.77 -2.55
CA ALA A 16 -0.49 11.36 -1.58
C ALA A 16 -0.97 9.92 -1.80
N TYR A 17 -1.11 9.44 -3.04
CA TYR A 17 -1.43 8.03 -3.29
C TYR A 17 -0.28 7.11 -2.88
N PHE A 18 0.96 7.47 -3.20
CA PHE A 18 2.13 6.69 -2.84
C PHE A 18 2.36 6.68 -1.33
N GLY A 19 2.34 7.85 -0.68
CA GLY A 19 2.46 7.97 0.77
C GLY A 19 1.36 7.22 1.52
N ARG A 20 0.14 7.14 0.95
CA ARG A 20 -0.93 6.30 1.53
C ARG A 20 -0.63 4.80 1.44
N LEU A 21 -0.02 4.33 0.35
CA LEU A 21 0.47 2.96 0.24
C LEU A 21 1.55 2.69 1.28
N GLU A 22 2.57 3.55 1.34
CA GLU A 22 3.71 3.45 2.25
C GLU A 22 3.25 3.43 3.72
N SER A 23 2.43 4.41 4.13
CA SER A 23 1.88 4.50 5.49
C SER A 23 1.05 3.27 5.87
N ALA A 24 0.25 2.73 4.94
CA ALA A 24 -0.55 1.54 5.21
C ALA A 24 0.32 0.28 5.37
N TYR A 25 1.41 0.20 4.60
CA TYR A 25 2.37 -0.88 4.71
C TYR A 25 3.16 -0.81 6.02
N GLU A 26 3.67 0.36 6.40
CA GLU A 26 4.32 0.59 7.70
C GLU A 26 3.39 0.27 8.86
N LEU A 27 2.12 0.68 8.76
CA LEU A 27 1.11 0.34 9.75
C LEU A 27 0.95 -1.18 9.85
N ALA A 28 0.89 -1.89 8.73
CA ALA A 28 0.79 -3.35 8.70
C ALA A 28 1.99 -4.02 9.39
N GLN A 29 3.22 -3.55 9.13
CA GLN A 29 4.43 -4.09 9.77
C GLN A 29 4.43 -3.89 11.30
N ASN A 30 3.99 -2.73 11.77
CA ASN A 30 3.97 -2.38 13.20
C ASN A 30 2.70 -2.89 13.91
N SER A 31 1.94 -3.79 13.29
CA SER A 31 0.68 -4.30 13.82
C SER A 31 0.85 -5.47 14.76
N VAL A 32 -0.15 -5.65 15.63
CA VAL A 32 -0.39 -6.92 16.32
C VAL A 32 -0.78 -8.00 15.31
N SER A 33 -0.33 -9.23 15.53
CA SER A 33 -0.37 -10.35 14.57
C SER A 33 -1.73 -10.56 13.89
N TYR A 34 -2.82 -10.49 14.65
CA TYR A 34 -4.17 -10.71 14.13
C TYR A 34 -4.66 -9.61 13.17
N LEU A 35 -4.06 -8.40 13.19
CA LEU A 35 -4.38 -7.29 12.28
C LEU A 35 -3.43 -7.19 11.08
N VAL A 36 -2.26 -7.84 11.14
CA VAL A 36 -1.23 -7.76 10.09
C VAL A 36 -1.83 -8.13 8.74
N LYS A 37 -2.52 -9.28 8.64
CA LYS A 37 -3.12 -9.75 7.38
C LYS A 37 -4.09 -8.74 6.78
N GLU A 38 -5.05 -8.25 7.57
CA GLU A 38 -6.05 -7.29 7.09
C GLU A 38 -5.39 -6.00 6.60
N ARG A 39 -4.38 -5.51 7.31
CA ARG A 39 -3.66 -4.28 6.97
C ARG A 39 -2.78 -4.45 5.73
N LEU A 40 -2.14 -5.62 5.55
CA LEU A 40 -1.43 -5.95 4.31
C LEU A 40 -2.37 -6.01 3.10
N GLU A 41 -3.56 -6.59 3.27
CA GLU A 41 -4.59 -6.60 2.23
C GLU A 41 -5.09 -5.17 1.90
N MET A 42 -5.18 -4.29 2.89
CA MET A 42 -5.50 -2.87 2.69
C MET A 42 -4.39 -2.14 1.93
N ALA A 43 -3.13 -2.34 2.32
CA ALA A 43 -1.98 -1.76 1.64
C ALA A 43 -1.95 -2.18 0.15
N LYS A 44 -2.25 -3.45 -0.14
CA LYS A 44 -2.39 -3.94 -1.52
C LYS A 44 -3.46 -3.19 -2.32
N LYS A 45 -4.63 -2.90 -1.73
CA LYS A 45 -5.68 -2.09 -2.39
C LYS A 45 -5.21 -0.66 -2.68
N TYR A 46 -4.34 -0.10 -1.84
CA TYR A 46 -3.75 1.22 -2.09
C TYR A 46 -2.70 1.18 -3.19
N PHE A 47 -1.92 0.11 -3.30
CA PHE A 47 -1.05 -0.12 -4.45
C PHE A 47 -1.86 -0.18 -5.75
N ASP A 48 -2.94 -0.98 -5.78
CA ASP A 48 -3.80 -1.09 -6.96
C ASP A 48 -4.38 0.27 -7.36
N SER A 49 -4.76 1.08 -6.36
CA SER A 49 -5.24 2.44 -6.56
C SER A 49 -4.17 3.37 -7.11
N PHE A 50 -2.93 3.32 -6.60
CA PHE A 50 -1.81 4.09 -7.10
C PHE A 50 -1.51 3.72 -8.56
N MET A 51 -1.39 2.42 -8.86
CA MET A 51 -1.10 1.94 -10.22
C MET A 51 -2.22 2.23 -11.21
N LYS A 52 -3.48 2.29 -10.77
CA LYS A 52 -4.61 2.67 -11.64
C LYS A 52 -4.46 4.09 -12.21
N TYR A 53 -3.91 5.02 -11.44
CA TYR A 53 -3.79 6.43 -11.85
C TYR A 53 -2.37 6.85 -12.23
N TYR A 54 -1.35 6.15 -11.72
CA TYR A 54 0.06 6.55 -11.78
C TYR A 54 0.99 5.40 -12.22
N SER A 55 0.55 4.57 -13.16
CA SER A 55 1.31 3.42 -13.67
C SER A 55 2.65 3.77 -14.35
N SER A 56 2.86 5.03 -14.72
CA SER A 56 4.09 5.56 -15.31
C SER A 56 4.85 6.50 -14.36
N SER A 57 4.51 6.51 -13.07
CA SER A 57 5.18 7.32 -12.05
C SER A 57 6.64 6.90 -11.88
N ALA A 58 7.49 7.86 -11.51
CA ALA A 58 8.85 7.57 -11.07
C ALA A 58 8.90 6.72 -9.78
N GLN A 59 7.85 6.78 -8.95
CA GLN A 59 7.71 6.01 -7.71
C GLN A 59 7.21 4.58 -7.94
N ARG A 60 6.90 4.20 -9.20
CA ARG A 60 6.44 2.85 -9.54
C ARG A 60 7.35 1.76 -9.00
N GLY A 61 8.67 1.91 -9.16
CA GLY A 61 9.63 0.90 -8.70
C GLY A 61 9.52 0.64 -7.20
N ALA A 62 9.44 1.71 -6.41
CA ALA A 62 9.25 1.61 -4.96
C ALA A 62 7.88 1.00 -4.60
N ALA A 63 6.82 1.36 -5.33
CA ALA A 63 5.49 0.80 -5.12
C ALA A 63 5.45 -0.71 -5.41
N GLU A 64 6.12 -1.17 -6.47
CA GLU A 64 6.23 -2.59 -6.83
C GLU A 64 7.07 -3.37 -5.80
N GLU A 65 8.11 -2.76 -5.24
CA GLU A 65 8.89 -3.34 -4.14
C GLU A 65 8.01 -3.55 -2.88
N ILE A 66 7.22 -2.55 -2.51
CA ILE A 66 6.25 -2.67 -1.40
C ILE A 66 5.25 -3.80 -1.70
N LEU A 67 4.72 -3.90 -2.92
CA LEU A 67 3.81 -4.99 -3.30
C LEU A 67 4.47 -6.36 -3.15
N LEU A 68 5.74 -6.51 -3.58
CA LEU A 68 6.48 -7.76 -3.43
C LEU A 68 6.56 -8.16 -1.97
N GLN A 69 6.96 -7.24 -1.09
CA GLN A 69 7.08 -7.49 0.34
C GLN A 69 5.71 -7.85 0.98
N ILE A 70 4.64 -7.15 0.58
CA ILE A 70 3.26 -7.48 1.01
C ILE A 70 2.91 -8.92 0.66
N ASN A 71 3.15 -9.35 -0.58
CA ASN A 71 2.80 -10.70 -1.03
C ASN A 71 3.62 -11.78 -0.30
N THR A 72 4.92 -11.54 -0.09
CA THR A 72 5.78 -12.44 0.69
C THR A 72 5.25 -12.61 2.11
N GLN A 73 4.94 -11.52 2.81
CA GLN A 73 4.42 -11.59 4.18
C GLN A 73 3.06 -12.26 4.24
N LEU A 74 2.16 -11.99 3.29
CA LEU A 74 0.86 -12.67 3.23
C LEU A 74 1.03 -14.19 3.04
N GLN A 75 1.99 -14.62 2.22
CA GLN A 75 2.31 -16.04 2.07
C GLN A 75 2.81 -16.66 3.38
N GLU A 76 3.74 -16.01 4.07
CA GLU A 76 4.26 -16.45 5.37
C GLU A 76 3.14 -16.58 6.42
N GLN A 77 2.21 -15.62 6.46
CA GLN A 77 1.06 -15.67 7.36
C GLN A 77 0.19 -16.91 7.09
N THR A 78 -0.05 -17.27 5.82
CA THR A 78 -0.83 -18.48 5.48
C THR A 78 -0.13 -19.78 5.86
N LEU A 79 1.21 -19.82 5.82
CA LEU A 79 2.01 -20.98 6.22
C LEU A 79 2.05 -21.14 7.75
N SER A 80 2.05 -20.04 8.50
CA SER A 80 2.07 -20.07 9.97
C SER A 80 0.76 -20.53 10.62
N THR A 81 -0.34 -20.54 9.87
CA THR A 81 -1.67 -20.95 10.34
C THR A 81 -2.04 -22.40 9.99
N ASN A 82 -1.17 -23.14 9.31
CA ASN A 82 -1.31 -24.59 9.02
C ASN A 82 -0.41 -25.41 9.96
#